data_AF-A0AAE3K9U7-F1
#
_entry.id   AF-A0AAE3K9U7-F1
#
_cell.length_a   1.000
_cell.length_b   1.000
_cell.length_c   1.000
_cell.angle_alpha   90.00
_cell.angle_beta   90.00
_cell.angle_gamma   90.00
#
_symmetry.space_group_name_H-M   'P 1'
#
loop_
_entity.id
_entity.type
_entity.pdbx_description
1 polymer ?
#
loop_
_entity_poly.entity_id
_entity_poly.type
_entity_poly.pdbx_seq_one_letter_code
_entity_poly.pdbx_strand_id
1 'polypeptide(L)' 'MTQGDDRILETLESSGLVLSPSVIAYNTDYTRNYINKRMRKLLNKGLVERHTEGLYSITDKGRAYLKGEIDASELEDSE' A
#
# COMPACT_ATOMS: atom_id res chain seq x y z
N MET A 1 5.05 5.24 8.79
CA MET A 1 4.29 4.07 8.25
C MET A 1 3.37 3.51 9.35
N THR A 2 2.50 2.54 9.09
CA THR A 2 1.79 1.79 10.17
C THR A 2 1.57 0.33 9.75
N GLN A 3 1.23 -0.55 10.68
CA GLN A 3 0.85 -1.94 10.39
C GLN A 3 -0.19 -2.10 9.25
N GLY A 4 -1.15 -1.18 9.13
CA GLY A 4 -2.13 -1.21 8.05
C GLY A 4 -1.56 -0.89 6.66
N ASP A 5 -0.46 -0.13 6.58
CA ASP A 5 0.26 0.09 5.32
C ASP A 5 0.97 -1.19 4.89
N ASP A 6 1.67 -1.82 5.83
CA ASP A 6 2.44 -3.04 5.59
C ASP A 6 1.51 -4.14 5.10
N ARG A 7 0.36 -4.31 5.76
CA ARG A 7 -0.66 -5.28 5.35
C ARG A 7 -1.19 -5.04 3.94
N ILE A 8 -1.35 -3.79 3.51
CA ILE A 8 -1.78 -3.45 2.15
C ILE A 8 -0.71 -3.85 1.14
N LEU A 9 0.55 -3.48 1.40
CA LEU A 9 1.68 -3.78 0.52
C LEU A 9 1.89 -5.30 0.42
N GLU A 10 1.87 -6.03 1.54
CA GLU A 10 1.95 -7.49 1.58
C GLU A 10 0.83 -8.15 0.77
N THR A 11 -0.40 -7.63 0.85
CA THR A 11 -1.55 -8.17 0.10
C THR A 11 -1.37 -7.99 -1.41
N LEU A 12 -0.89 -6.81 -1.83
CA LEU A 12 -0.59 -6.54 -3.24
C LEU A 12 0.58 -7.41 -3.74
N GLU A 13 1.63 -7.54 -2.94
CA GLU A 13 2.81 -8.34 -3.27
C GLU A 13 2.50 -9.82 -3.40
N SER A 14 1.88 -10.40 -2.37
CA SER A 14 1.59 -11.83 -2.31
C SER A 14 0.56 -12.29 -3.35
N SER A 15 -0.39 -11.41 -3.72
CA SER A 15 -1.34 -11.72 -4.78
C SER A 15 -0.72 -11.59 -6.18
N GLY A 16 0.21 -10.65 -6.37
CA GLY A 16 0.72 -10.28 -7.69
C GLY A 16 -0.33 -9.64 -8.61
N LEU A 17 -1.45 -9.19 -8.05
CA LEU A 17 -2.60 -8.65 -8.79
C LEU A 17 -2.75 -7.15 -8.62
N VAL A 18 -3.50 -6.55 -9.55
CA VAL A 18 -4.02 -5.19 -9.40
C VAL A 18 -5.34 -5.26 -8.62
N LEU A 19 -5.39 -4.62 -7.44
CA LEU A 19 -6.52 -4.73 -6.53
C LEU A 19 -7.19 -3.38 -6.24
N SER A 20 -8.48 -3.42 -5.92
CA SER A 20 -9.20 -2.26 -5.40
C SER A 20 -9.19 -2.21 -3.87
N PRO A 21 -9.36 -1.02 -3.26
CA PRO A 21 -9.52 -0.88 -1.80
C PRO A 21 -10.59 -1.78 -1.20
N SER A 22 -11.66 -2.08 -1.95
CA SER A 22 -12.74 -2.95 -1.50
C SER A 22 -12.29 -4.40 -1.38
N VAL A 23 -11.51 -4.88 -2.35
CA VAL A 23 -11.00 -6.27 -2.36
C VAL A 23 -9.98 -6.44 -1.25
N ILE A 24 -9.10 -5.45 -1.04
CA ILE A 24 -8.13 -5.50 0.06
C ILE A 24 -8.85 -5.47 1.41
N ALA A 25 -9.84 -4.60 1.60
CA ALA A 25 -10.63 -4.56 2.83
C ALA A 25 -11.41 -5.85 3.07
N TYR A 26 -11.88 -6.53 2.03
CA TYR A 26 -12.57 -7.82 2.17
C TYR A 26 -11.66 -8.94 2.68
N ASN A 27 -10.36 -8.89 2.32
CA ASN A 27 -9.37 -9.91 2.66
C ASN A 27 -8.48 -9.51 3.84
N THR A 28 -8.79 -8.42 4.54
CA THR A 28 -8.04 -7.93 5.70
C THR A 28 -9.01 -7.52 6.80
N ASP A 29 -8.50 -7.33 8.03
CA ASP A 29 -9.33 -6.90 9.17
C ASP A 29 -9.63 -5.39 9.16
N TYR A 30 -9.41 -4.71 8.03
CA TYR A 30 -9.53 -3.25 7.93
C TYR A 30 -10.75 -2.83 7.09
N THR A 31 -11.39 -1.74 7.51
CA THR A 31 -12.50 -1.17 6.74
C THR A 31 -12.03 -0.56 5.42
N ARG A 32 -12.90 -0.58 4.40
CA ARG A 32 -12.64 0.07 3.10
C ARG A 32 -12.27 1.56 3.24
N ASN A 33 -12.88 2.28 4.18
CA ASN A 33 -12.56 3.69 4.42
C ASN A 33 -11.13 3.86 4.95
N TYR A 34 -10.71 2.99 5.86
CA TYR A 34 -9.34 2.98 6.35
C TYR A 34 -8.35 2.67 5.21
N ILE A 35 -8.60 1.59 4.46
CA ILE A 35 -7.76 1.20 3.31
C ILE A 35 -7.63 2.35 2.30
N ASN A 36 -8.73 3.03 1.95
CA ASN A 36 -8.67 4.19 1.04
C ASN A 36 -7.76 5.31 1.55
N LYS A 37 -7.84 5.64 2.85
CA LYS A 37 -6.98 6.66 3.47
C LYS A 37 -5.50 6.25 3.38
N ARG A 38 -5.20 4.98 3.63
CA ARG A 38 -3.83 4.44 3.55
C ARG A 38 -3.30 4.41 2.13
N MET A 39 -4.11 3.95 1.18
CA MET A 39 -3.73 3.84 -0.22
C MET A 39 -3.30 5.19 -0.81
N ARG A 40 -3.97 6.28 -0.42
CA ARG A 40 -3.56 7.65 -0.80
C ARG A 40 -2.17 8.02 -0.26
N LYS A 41 -1.87 7.67 0.99
CA LYS A 41 -0.54 7.91 1.58
C LYS A 41 0.54 7.08 0.89
N LEU A 42 0.27 5.80 0.63
CA LEU A 42 1.17 4.91 -0.08
C LEU A 42 1.45 5.39 -1.51
N LEU A 43 0.41 5.90 -2.18
CA LEU A 43 0.52 6.47 -3.53
C LEU A 43 1.42 7.71 -3.50
N ASN A 44 1.20 8.64 -2.57
CA ASN A 44 2.04 9.84 -2.42
C ASN A 44 3.52 9.49 -2.15
N LYS A 45 3.78 8.39 -1.45
CA LYS A 45 5.13 7.89 -1.14
C LYS A 45 5.76 7.07 -2.28
N GLY A 46 5.00 6.81 -3.35
CA GLY A 46 5.42 6.01 -4.50
C GLY A 46 5.56 4.51 -4.20
N LEU A 47 4.95 4.01 -3.13
CA LEU A 47 5.00 2.59 -2.73
C LEU A 47 3.95 1.74 -3.46
N VAL A 48 2.90 2.39 -3.96
CA VAL A 48 1.90 1.82 -4.87
C VAL A 48 1.73 2.74 -6.05
N GLU A 49 1.27 2.20 -7.16
CA GLU A 49 0.84 2.95 -8.33
C GLU A 49 -0.65 2.72 -8.58
N ARG A 50 -1.29 3.69 -9.24
CA ARG A 50 -2.72 3.61 -9.59
C ARG A 50 -2.87 3.55 -11.10
N HIS A 51 -3.53 2.51 -11.60
CA HIS A 51 -3.78 2.29 -13.03
C HIS A 51 -5.01 3.06 -13.51
N THR A 52 -6.18 2.70 -13.00
CA THR A 52 -7.48 3.31 -13.33
C THR A 52 -8.31 3.51 -12.06
N GLU A 53 -9.64 3.66 -12.16
CA GLU A 53 -10.53 4.07 -11.06
C GLU A 53 -10.46 3.18 -9.81
N GLY A 54 -9.53 3.50 -8.90
CA GLY A 54 -9.34 2.80 -7.64
C GLY A 54 -8.64 1.44 -7.76
N LEU A 55 -7.87 1.20 -8.83
CA LEU A 55 -7.09 -0.03 -9.02
C LEU A 55 -5.60 0.22 -8.82
N TYR A 56 -4.97 -0.54 -7.92
CA TYR A 56 -3.60 -0.33 -7.47
C TYR A 56 -2.74 -1.59 -7.58
N SER A 57 -1.44 -1.41 -7.85
CA SER A 57 -0.39 -2.42 -7.71
C SER A 57 0.74 -1.88 -6.82
N ILE A 58 1.53 -2.80 -6.26
CA ILE A 58 2.77 -2.45 -5.56
C ILE A 58 3.86 -2.10 -6.58
N THR A 59 4.62 -1.04 -6.30
CA THR A 59 5.77 -0.62 -7.12
C THR A 59 7.04 -1.34 -6.67
N ASP A 60 8.12 -1.26 -7.46
CA ASP A 60 9.44 -1.76 -7.05
C ASP A 60 9.92 -1.12 -5.74
N LYS A 61 9.63 0.17 -5.54
CA LYS A 61 9.92 0.88 -4.27
C LYS A 61 9.14 0.26 -3.11
N GLY A 62 7.86 -0.07 -3.31
CA GLY A 62 7.06 -0.78 -2.32
C GLY A 62 7.63 -2.16 -1.96
N ARG A 63 8.15 -2.89 -2.96
CA ARG A 63 8.81 -4.19 -2.74
C ARG A 63 10.13 -4.06 -1.96
N ALA A 64 10.95 -3.06 -2.31
CA ALA A 64 12.18 -2.76 -1.59
C ALA A 64 11.89 -2.41 -0.12
N TYR A 65 10.84 -1.62 0.14
CA TYR A 65 10.37 -1.35 1.49
C TYR A 65 10.01 -2.64 2.26
N LEU A 66 9.22 -3.55 1.67
CA LEU A 66 8.86 -4.82 2.32
C LEU A 66 10.06 -5.72 2.61
N LYS A 67 11.13 -5.61 1.83
CA LYS A 67 12.39 -6.34 2.05
C LYS A 67 13.30 -5.70 3.11
N GLY A 68 12.92 -4.52 3.64
CA GLY A 68 13.74 -3.75 4.56
C GLY A 68 14.92 -3.03 3.88
N GLU A 69 14.88 -2.89 2.55
CA GLU A 69 15.90 -2.15 1.79
C GLU A 69 15.70 -0.64 1.85
N ILE A 70 14.52 -0.18 2.27
CA ILE A 70 14.17 1.22 2.50
C ILE A 70 13.68 1.37 3.94
N ASP A 71 14.30 2.28 4.70
CA ASP A 71 13.88 2.56 6.06
C ASP A 71 12.53 3.30 6.08
N ALA A 72 11.65 2.90 7.00
CA ALA A 72 10.35 3.55 7.18
C ALA A 72 10.45 5.05 7.53
N SER A 73 11.54 5.46 8.18
CA SER A 73 11.83 6.85 8.54
C SER A 73 12.10 7.74 7.33
N GLU A 74 12.66 7.20 6.25
CA GLU A 74 12.83 7.91 4.97
C GLU A 74 11.50 8.17 4.25
N LEU A 75 10.44 7.47 4.69
CA LEU A 75 9.10 7.57 4.16
C LEU A 75 8.19 8.39 5.08
N GLU A 76 8.70 9.00 6.15
CA GLU A 76 7.92 9.92 6.96
C GLU A 76 7.80 11.27 6.24
N ASP A 77 6.57 11.80 6.20
CA ASP A 77 6.35 13.12 5.64
C ASP A 77 7.08 14.11 6.56
N SER A 78 7.96 14.94 6.01
CA SER A 78 8.48 16.10 6.72
C SER A 78 7.29 17.01 7.00
N GLU A 79 6.73 16.95 8.21
CA GLU A 79 5.79 17.96 8.69
C GLU A 79 6.50 19.32 8.83
#